data_AF-A0A9P3EYZ1-F1
#
_entry.id   AF-A0A9P3EYZ1-F1
#
_cell.length_a   1.000
_cell.length_b   1.000
_cell.length_c   1.000
_cell.angle_alpha   90.00
_cell.angle_beta   90.00
_cell.angle_gamma   90.00
#
_symmetry.space_group_name_H-M   'P 1'
#
loop_
_entity.id
_entity.type
_entity.pdbx_description
1 polymer ?
#
loop_
_entity_poly.entity_id
_entity_poly.type
_entity_poly.pdbx_seq_one_letter_code
_entity_poly.pdbx_strand_id
1 'polypeptide(L)'
;MLTVVKWARRVRLLNHATPAALPQNLPNLTTGELQSAWEHWIFAEERKRTALGIFILDAELAKIHHHEPYLRPATPRLPAISSDDAFAASNANAWKEIVHQQSQKSGSRTSLPTEVQERRPAGKSDFELCAMLESISAMACEREEPFSTVPHLTEKCQEMLISWYETHLSTAARGQISAYPLRVLWHSTFILLYSNLDVLERACGRDGPEAAQEAIGYARTWANSLEATRSLVHAVCVRNYFESMPIGSECPLHIPTCLYHCGIIWFCFGHFGDISNRLTIERNFPELDLVGMNVDEINATELRNSRVQRNAANQVFRIVGLLQSIRHWKLSLSLASTLLALIEEQDNVF
;
A
#
# COMPACT_ATOMS: atom_id res chain seq x y z
N MET A 1 11.49 -15.71 4.19
CA MET A 1 11.45 -14.58 5.14
C MET A 1 12.17 -14.83 6.47
N LEU A 2 11.93 -15.95 7.16
CA LEU A 2 12.53 -16.25 8.48
C LEU A 2 14.06 -16.11 8.57
N THR A 3 14.82 -16.51 7.55
CA THR A 3 16.29 -16.36 7.54
C THR A 3 16.73 -14.90 7.51
N VAL A 4 16.03 -14.05 6.74
CA VAL A 4 16.32 -12.61 6.62
C VAL A 4 15.96 -11.89 7.91
N VAL A 5 14.81 -12.19 8.53
CA VAL A 5 14.43 -11.65 9.85
C VAL A 5 15.42 -12.08 10.94
N LYS A 6 15.81 -13.36 10.96
CA LYS A 6 16.81 -13.85 11.92
C LYS A 6 18.16 -13.16 11.72
N TRP A 7 18.59 -12.96 10.48
CA TRP A 7 19.79 -12.19 10.16
C TRP A 7 19.67 -10.74 10.65
N ALA A 8 18.58 -10.03 10.32
CA ALA A 8 18.35 -8.64 10.72
C ALA A 8 18.35 -8.47 12.24
N ARG A 9 17.75 -9.40 12.99
CA ARG A 9 17.81 -9.43 14.46
C ARG A 9 19.24 -9.68 14.96
N ARG A 10 19.97 -10.63 14.36
CA ARG A 10 21.36 -10.96 14.73
C ARG A 10 22.30 -9.77 14.55
N VAL A 11 22.15 -9.00 13.47
CA VAL A 11 22.97 -7.81 13.21
C VAL A 11 22.45 -6.53 13.87
N ARG A 12 21.45 -6.67 14.77
CA ARG A 12 20.79 -5.55 15.47
C ARG A 12 20.34 -4.45 14.52
N LEU A 13 19.93 -4.82 13.30
CA LEU A 13 19.48 -3.89 12.26
C LEU A 13 18.21 -3.16 12.68
N LEU A 14 17.36 -3.85 13.45
CA LEU A 14 16.08 -3.35 13.94
C LEU A 14 16.19 -2.63 15.29
N ASN A 15 17.39 -2.58 15.90
CA ASN A 15 17.60 -1.79 17.10
C ASN A 15 17.75 -0.34 16.69
N HIS A 16 16.92 0.54 17.25
CA HIS A 16 17.05 1.98 17.06
C HIS A 16 18.34 2.46 17.74
N ALA A 17 19.45 2.43 17.01
CA ALA A 17 20.58 3.28 17.36
C ALA A 17 20.09 4.73 17.29
N THR A 18 20.51 5.55 18.25
CA THR A 18 20.32 7.00 18.23
C THR A 18 20.60 7.50 16.82
N PRO A 19 19.74 8.34 16.22
CA PRO A 19 20.00 8.90 14.89
C PRO A 19 21.44 9.41 14.89
N ALA A 20 22.25 9.03 13.89
CA ALA A 20 23.53 9.67 13.69
C ALA A 20 23.23 11.14 13.42
N ALA A 21 23.29 11.95 14.47
CA ALA A 21 22.92 13.35 14.40
C ALA A 21 23.85 13.99 13.38
N LEU A 22 23.27 14.79 12.48
CA LEU A 22 24.08 15.57 11.55
C LEU A 22 25.09 16.37 12.37
N PRO A 23 26.39 16.35 12.02
CA PRO A 23 27.39 17.13 12.74
C PRO A 23 26.98 18.60 12.80
N GLN A 24 26.83 19.15 14.01
CA GLN A 24 26.36 20.53 14.21
C GLN A 24 27.28 21.57 13.55
N ASN A 25 28.55 21.21 13.32
CA ASN A 25 29.58 22.04 12.68
C ASN A 25 29.88 21.63 11.23
N LEU A 26 28.93 21.02 10.50
CA LEU A 26 29.07 20.62 9.09
C LEU A 26 29.79 21.67 8.19
N PRO A 27 29.50 22.99 8.32
CA PRO A 27 30.15 24.02 7.50
C PRO A 27 31.67 24.12 7.72
N ASN A 28 32.16 23.82 8.92
CA ASN A 28 33.53 24.10 9.36
C ASN A 28 34.44 22.86 9.38
N LEU A 29 33.95 21.70 8.96
CA LEU A 29 34.74 20.47 8.91
C LEU A 29 35.86 20.56 7.86
N THR A 30 37.07 20.11 8.22
CA THR A 30 38.14 19.88 7.25
C THR A 30 37.76 18.78 6.26
N THR A 31 38.44 18.68 5.11
CA THR A 31 38.12 17.66 4.09
C THR A 31 38.17 16.23 4.64
N GLY A 32 39.13 15.90 5.51
CA GLY A 32 39.24 14.58 6.12
C GLY A 32 38.13 14.30 7.14
N GLU A 33 37.78 15.27 7.96
CA GLU A 33 36.67 15.15 8.91
C GLU A 33 35.31 15.06 8.22
N LEU A 34 35.13 15.79 7.12
CA LEU A 34 33.92 15.75 6.31
C LEU A 34 33.73 14.38 5.65
N GLN A 35 34.80 13.83 5.08
CA GLN A 35 34.78 12.50 4.47
C GLN A 35 34.41 11.43 5.51
N SER A 36 35.08 11.44 6.67
CA SER A 36 34.77 10.52 7.77
C SER A 36 33.32 10.67 8.26
N ALA A 37 32.83 11.90 8.42
CA ALA A 37 31.46 12.15 8.84
C ALA A 37 30.44 11.62 7.83
N TRP A 38 30.68 11.81 6.53
CA TRP A 38 29.83 11.29 5.47
C TRP A 38 29.82 9.76 5.44
N GLU A 39 30.97 9.10 5.59
CA GLU A 39 31.10 7.64 5.64
C GLU A 39 30.33 7.02 6.83
N HIS A 40 30.44 7.63 8.01
CA HIS A 40 29.66 7.19 9.17
C HIS A 40 28.16 7.42 8.97
N TRP A 41 27.78 8.56 8.37
CA TRP A 41 26.39 8.89 8.10
C TRP A 41 25.76 7.95 7.05
N ILE A 42 26.45 7.70 5.93
CA ILE A 42 25.92 6.86 4.84
C ILE A 42 25.72 5.42 5.32
N PHE A 43 26.65 4.90 6.14
CA PHE A 43 26.50 3.57 6.74
C PHE A 43 25.28 3.49 7.67
N ALA A 44 25.02 4.53 8.47
CA ALA A 44 23.83 4.59 9.32
C ALA A 44 22.54 4.71 8.48
N GLU A 45 22.57 5.51 7.41
CA GLU A 45 21.44 5.71 6.51
C GLU A 45 21.09 4.44 5.73
N GLU A 46 22.08 3.73 5.21
CA GLU A 46 21.93 2.44 4.54
C GLU A 46 21.24 1.41 5.45
N ARG A 47 21.65 1.35 6.73
CA ARG A 47 21.02 0.45 7.72
C ARG A 47 19.54 0.77 7.94
N LYS A 48 19.19 2.06 8.06
CA LYS A 48 17.78 2.48 8.23
C LYS A 48 16.94 2.12 7.01
N ARG A 49 17.43 2.42 5.80
CA ARG A 49 16.76 2.09 4.54
C ARG A 49 16.61 0.58 4.35
N THR A 50 17.64 -0.20 4.72
CA THR A 50 17.58 -1.67 4.68
C THR A 50 16.55 -2.22 5.66
N ALA A 51 16.45 -1.65 6.87
CA ALA A 51 15.42 -2.03 7.84
C ALA A 51 14.00 -1.77 7.31
N LEU A 52 13.75 -0.60 6.72
CA LEU A 52 12.47 -0.27 6.07
C LEU A 52 12.15 -1.22 4.91
N GLY A 53 13.14 -1.53 4.07
CA GLY A 53 12.95 -2.46 2.94
C GLY A 53 12.58 -3.87 3.39
N ILE A 54 13.25 -4.40 4.42
CA ILE A 54 12.91 -5.70 5.00
C ILE A 54 11.50 -5.70 5.59
N PHE A 55 11.10 -4.59 6.21
CA PHE A 55 9.76 -4.44 6.74
C PHE A 55 8.69 -4.46 5.65
N ILE A 56 8.86 -3.66 4.59
CA ILE A 56 7.95 -3.65 3.43
C ILE A 56 7.83 -5.05 2.83
N LEU A 57 8.96 -5.74 2.64
CA LEU A 57 8.98 -7.10 2.10
C LEU A 57 8.26 -8.11 2.99
N ASP A 58 8.42 -8.00 4.32
CA ASP A 58 7.74 -8.88 5.27
C ASP A 58 6.22 -8.69 5.25
N ALA A 59 5.75 -7.44 5.17
CA ALA A 59 4.33 -7.11 5.03
C ALA A 59 3.76 -7.59 3.69
N GLU A 60 4.49 -7.42 2.59
CA GLU A 60 4.09 -7.94 1.27
C GLU A 60 3.95 -9.46 1.26
N LEU A 61 4.92 -10.18 1.83
CA LEU A 61 4.86 -11.64 1.90
C LEU A 61 3.72 -12.13 2.79
N ALA A 62 3.47 -11.44 3.91
CA ALA A 62 2.35 -11.71 4.79
C ALA A 62 1.00 -11.63 4.05
N LYS A 63 0.80 -10.58 3.22
CA LYS A 63 -0.39 -10.41 2.38
C LYS A 63 -0.54 -11.55 1.37
N ILE A 64 0.52 -11.91 0.66
CA ILE A 64 0.49 -12.95 -0.38
C ILE A 64 0.23 -14.34 0.21
N HIS A 65 0.75 -14.63 1.40
CA HIS A 65 0.66 -15.95 2.03
C HIS A 65 -0.39 -16.06 3.11
N HIS A 66 -1.19 -15.00 3.34
CA HIS A 66 -2.27 -14.96 4.33
C HIS A 66 -1.82 -15.33 5.75
N HIS A 67 -0.62 -14.91 6.13
CA HIS A 67 -0.08 -15.07 7.49
C HIS A 67 0.23 -13.71 8.11
N GLU A 68 0.41 -13.67 9.43
CA GLU A 68 0.84 -12.43 10.09
C GLU A 68 2.29 -12.06 9.75
N PRO A 69 2.62 -10.76 9.61
CA PRO A 69 4.00 -10.31 9.46
C PRO A 69 4.88 -10.76 10.62
N TYR A 70 6.12 -11.18 10.33
CA TYR A 70 7.10 -11.57 11.35
C TYR A 70 7.71 -10.37 12.08
N LEU A 71 7.63 -9.18 11.46
CA LEU A 71 8.04 -7.90 12.00
C LEU A 71 6.79 -7.07 12.28
N ARG A 72 6.60 -6.70 13.54
CA ARG A 72 5.51 -5.82 13.99
C ARG A 72 6.05 -4.48 14.49
N PRO A 73 6.56 -3.60 13.62
CA PRO A 73 6.87 -2.24 14.02
C PRO A 73 5.56 -1.46 14.17
N ALA A 74 5.31 -0.95 15.36
CA ALA A 74 4.35 0.15 15.48
C ALA A 74 4.83 1.31 14.59
N THR A 75 3.95 1.95 13.82
CA THR A 75 4.28 3.11 12.95
C THR A 75 5.23 4.15 13.57
N PRO A 76 5.10 4.57 14.85
CA PRO A 76 6.05 5.51 15.48
C PRO A 76 7.46 4.95 15.71
N ARG A 77 7.68 3.65 15.50
CA ARG A 77 8.98 2.97 15.62
C ARG A 77 9.67 2.77 14.28
N LEU A 78 9.12 3.24 13.16
CA LEU A 78 9.81 3.15 11.88
C LEU A 78 11.03 4.09 11.86
N PRO A 79 12.21 3.64 11.38
CA PRO A 79 13.37 4.51 11.22
C PRO A 79 13.06 5.68 10.28
N ALA A 80 13.27 6.90 10.75
CA ALA A 80 13.22 8.08 9.90
C ALA A 80 14.47 8.13 9.00
N ILE A 81 14.26 8.26 7.69
CA ILE A 81 15.33 8.31 6.69
C ILE A 81 15.54 9.74 6.20
N SER A 82 16.76 10.01 5.73
CA SER A 82 17.08 11.28 5.08
C SER A 82 16.56 11.29 3.64
N SER A 83 16.61 12.46 2.99
CA SER A 83 16.20 12.61 1.60
C SER A 83 16.96 11.67 0.66
N ASP A 84 16.30 11.23 -0.41
CA ASP A 84 16.93 10.38 -1.43
C ASP A 84 18.12 11.07 -2.09
N ASP A 85 18.04 12.39 -2.30
CA ASP A 85 19.15 13.19 -2.84
C ASP A 85 20.38 13.16 -1.93
N ALA A 86 20.20 13.29 -0.61
CA ALA A 86 21.31 13.24 0.33
C ALA A 86 21.94 11.84 0.37
N PHE A 87 21.12 10.79 0.25
CA PHE A 87 21.60 9.41 0.21
C PHE A 87 22.33 9.10 -1.10
N ALA A 88 21.85 9.64 -2.23
CA ALA A 88 22.42 9.46 -3.56
C ALA A 88 23.62 10.39 -3.86
N ALA A 89 24.05 11.21 -2.90
CA ALA A 89 25.19 12.11 -3.07
C ALA A 89 26.46 11.31 -3.46
N SER A 90 27.15 11.78 -4.49
CA SER A 90 28.30 11.05 -5.05
C SER A 90 29.58 11.15 -4.21
N ASN A 91 29.66 12.13 -3.31
CA ASN A 91 30.77 12.36 -2.41
C ASN A 91 30.36 13.25 -1.22
N ALA A 92 31.25 13.37 -0.24
CA ALA A 92 31.01 14.12 1.00
C ALA A 92 30.73 15.62 0.79
N ASN A 93 31.29 16.26 -0.24
CA ASN A 93 31.02 17.66 -0.55
C ASN A 93 29.61 17.85 -1.10
N ALA A 94 29.20 17.01 -2.06
CA ALA A 94 27.84 17.02 -2.61
C ALA A 94 26.80 16.77 -1.50
N TRP A 95 27.06 15.81 -0.62
CA TRP A 95 26.22 15.54 0.55
C TRP A 95 26.10 16.77 1.46
N LYS A 96 27.22 17.42 1.79
CA LYS A 96 27.24 18.63 2.61
C LYS A 96 26.37 19.75 2.02
N GLU A 97 26.49 20.00 0.72
CA GLU A 97 25.71 21.02 0.02
C GLU A 97 24.21 20.74 0.10
N ILE A 98 23.80 19.50 -0.18
CA ILE A 98 22.40 19.07 -0.13
C ILE A 98 21.83 19.23 1.29
N VAL A 99 22.54 18.72 2.30
CA VAL A 99 22.11 18.81 3.71
C VAL A 99 22.00 20.27 4.14
N HIS A 100 22.99 21.11 3.79
CA HIS A 100 22.98 22.53 4.14
C HIS A 100 21.80 23.28 3.50
N GLN A 101 21.52 23.04 2.21
CA GLN A 101 20.37 23.61 1.53
C GLN A 101 19.04 23.19 2.18
N GLN A 102 18.93 21.92 2.62
CA GLN A 102 17.75 21.41 3.30
C GLN A 102 17.55 22.05 4.67
N SER A 103 18.63 22.24 5.45
CA SER A 103 18.57 22.94 6.75
C SER A 103 18.14 24.40 6.60
N GLN A 104 18.65 25.11 5.58
CA GLN A 104 18.28 26.51 5.33
C GLN A 104 16.81 26.66 4.90
N LYS A 105 16.29 25.75 4.06
CA LYS A 105 14.88 25.72 3.65
C LYS A 105 13.94 25.42 4.82
N SER A 106 14.38 24.64 5.81
CA SER A 106 13.59 24.34 7.00
C SER A 106 13.54 25.50 8.01
N GLY A 107 14.55 26.38 8.02
CA GLY A 107 14.64 27.55 8.92
C GLY A 107 14.03 28.84 8.35
N SER A 108 13.93 28.98 7.02
CA SER A 108 13.37 30.16 6.35
C SER A 108 11.88 29.96 6.05
N ARG A 109 11.02 30.03 7.08
CA ARG A 109 9.57 30.23 6.89
C ARG A 109 9.22 31.72 6.94
N THR A 110 9.93 32.55 6.18
CA THR A 110 9.48 33.92 5.89
C THR A 110 8.69 33.89 4.60
N SER A 111 7.38 34.09 4.73
CA SER A 111 6.41 34.12 3.63
C SER A 111 6.74 35.22 2.61
N LEU A 112 7.06 34.82 1.38
CA LEU A 112 6.88 35.66 0.20
C LEU A 112 6.00 34.91 -0.82
N PRO A 113 4.97 35.55 -1.37
CA PRO A 113 4.18 35.00 -2.47
C PRO A 113 4.86 35.41 -3.77
N THR A 114 5.34 34.45 -4.56
CA THR A 114 5.29 34.38 -6.04
C THR A 114 6.21 33.21 -6.46
N GLU A 115 5.85 32.58 -7.58
CA GLU A 115 6.48 31.43 -8.25
C GLU A 115 5.96 30.05 -7.81
N VAL A 116 5.26 29.46 -8.79
CA VAL A 116 4.73 28.09 -8.84
C VAL A 116 5.93 27.14 -8.90
N GLN A 117 6.54 26.89 -7.74
CA GLN A 117 7.47 25.80 -7.56
C GLN A 117 6.74 24.71 -6.79
N GLU A 118 6.66 23.51 -7.37
CA GLU A 118 6.00 22.34 -6.81
C GLU A 118 6.44 22.11 -5.36
N ARG A 119 5.62 22.58 -4.42
CA ARG A 119 5.89 22.47 -2.99
C ARG A 119 5.56 21.06 -2.55
N ARG A 120 6.54 20.15 -2.63
CA ARG A 120 6.56 19.00 -1.72
C ARG A 120 6.75 19.61 -0.32
N PRO A 121 5.81 19.47 0.64
CA PRO A 121 6.10 19.86 2.01
C PRO A 121 7.36 19.09 2.43
N ALA A 122 8.32 19.80 3.03
CA ALA A 122 9.51 19.14 3.57
C ALA A 122 9.06 18.04 4.54
N GLY A 123 9.25 16.77 4.17
CA GLY A 123 8.93 15.65 5.05
C GLY A 123 8.65 14.35 4.31
N LYS A 124 9.62 13.43 4.38
CA LYS A 124 9.54 11.99 4.04
C LYS A 124 9.57 11.63 2.54
N SER A 125 10.40 10.64 2.20
CA SER A 125 10.49 10.06 0.85
C SER A 125 9.35 9.08 0.59
N ASP A 126 9.08 8.77 -0.68
CA ASP A 126 8.01 7.82 -1.06
C ASP A 126 8.25 6.43 -0.45
N PHE A 127 9.52 6.06 -0.24
CA PHE A 127 9.91 4.82 0.42
C PHE A 127 9.51 4.80 1.91
N GLU A 128 9.70 5.91 2.63
CA GLU A 128 9.25 6.05 4.01
C GLU A 128 7.71 6.08 4.11
N LEU A 129 7.07 6.79 3.19
CA LEU A 129 5.62 6.84 3.06
C LEU A 129 5.01 5.44 2.81
N CYS A 130 5.65 4.65 1.95
CA CYS A 130 5.30 3.26 1.68
C CYS A 130 5.43 2.39 2.94
N ALA A 131 6.56 2.47 3.65
CA ALA A 131 6.75 1.73 4.90
C ALA A 131 5.70 2.08 5.97
N MET A 132 5.27 3.34 6.05
CA MET A 132 4.17 3.72 6.95
C MET A 132 2.85 3.06 6.56
N LEU A 133 2.48 3.06 5.27
CA LEU A 133 1.28 2.34 4.81
C LEU A 133 1.35 0.84 5.08
N GLU A 134 2.51 0.22 4.85
CA GLU A 134 2.69 -1.20 5.14
C GLU A 134 2.63 -1.53 6.63
N SER A 135 2.95 -0.59 7.51
CA SER A 135 2.75 -0.76 8.96
C SER A 135 1.27 -0.75 9.33
N ILE A 136 0.46 0.03 8.62
CA ILE A 136 -0.98 0.04 8.81
C ILE A 136 -1.62 -1.21 8.19
N SER A 137 -1.14 -1.65 7.02
CA SER A 137 -1.60 -2.89 6.38
C SER A 137 -1.30 -4.11 7.25
N ALA A 138 -0.10 -4.17 7.83
CA ALA A 138 0.29 -5.21 8.77
C ALA A 138 -0.67 -5.28 9.96
N MET A 139 -1.03 -4.13 10.55
CA MET A 139 -2.02 -4.04 11.63
C MET A 139 -3.42 -4.47 11.19
N ALA A 140 -3.85 -4.11 9.98
CA ALA A 140 -5.15 -4.53 9.44
C ALA A 140 -5.24 -6.05 9.20
N CYS A 141 -4.11 -6.70 8.95
CA CYS A 141 -4.03 -8.16 8.78
C CYS A 141 -3.89 -8.93 10.11
N GLU A 142 -3.69 -8.26 11.26
CA GLU A 142 -3.68 -8.93 12.56
C GLU A 142 -5.10 -9.44 12.88
N ARG A 143 -5.22 -10.76 13.10
CA ARG A 143 -6.53 -11.35 13.43
C ARG A 143 -6.90 -10.94 14.85
N GLU A 144 -8.15 -10.53 15.04
CA GLU A 144 -8.68 -10.35 16.40
C GLU A 144 -8.69 -11.71 17.10
N GLU A 145 -7.73 -11.91 18.01
CA GLU A 145 -7.76 -13.03 18.94
C GLU A 145 -9.07 -12.96 19.75
N PRO A 146 -9.71 -14.10 20.09
CA PRO A 146 -10.97 -14.14 20.85
C PRO A 146 -10.94 -13.41 22.21
N PHE A 147 -9.75 -13.06 22.70
CA PHE A 147 -9.49 -12.36 23.96
C PHE A 147 -8.77 -11.01 23.75
N SER A 148 -8.73 -10.50 22.51
CA SER A 148 -8.09 -9.23 22.20
C SER A 148 -8.80 -8.10 22.94
N THR A 149 -8.04 -7.37 23.75
CA THR A 149 -8.51 -6.21 24.51
C THR A 149 -8.61 -4.94 23.66
N VAL A 150 -8.45 -5.05 22.33
CA VAL A 150 -8.53 -3.93 21.39
C VAL A 150 -9.79 -4.08 20.55
N PRO A 151 -11.00 -3.84 21.12
CA PRO A 151 -12.11 -3.48 20.27
C PRO A 151 -11.66 -2.26 19.44
N HIS A 152 -12.12 -2.14 18.20
CA HIS A 152 -11.85 -1.01 17.30
C HIS A 152 -10.53 -1.04 16.49
N LEU A 153 -9.88 -2.19 16.24
CA LEU A 153 -8.71 -2.24 15.34
C LEU A 153 -9.04 -1.72 13.93
N THR A 154 -10.22 -2.07 13.42
CA THR A 154 -10.69 -1.61 12.10
C THR A 154 -10.83 -0.09 12.04
N GLU A 155 -11.50 0.49 13.03
CA GLU A 155 -11.73 1.94 13.15
C GLU A 155 -10.40 2.70 13.32
N LYS A 156 -9.52 2.20 14.18
CA LYS A 156 -8.18 2.76 14.37
C LYS A 156 -7.36 2.73 13.09
N CYS A 157 -7.36 1.62 12.34
CA CYS A 157 -6.63 1.55 11.07
C CYS A 157 -7.23 2.52 10.04
N GLN A 158 -8.56 2.65 9.98
CA GLN A 158 -9.22 3.64 9.14
C GLN A 158 -8.81 5.08 9.49
N GLU A 159 -8.81 5.44 10.78
CA GLU A 159 -8.35 6.76 11.24
C GLU A 159 -6.89 7.02 10.86
N MET A 160 -6.01 6.02 11.04
CA MET A 160 -4.60 6.11 10.66
C MET A 160 -4.42 6.29 9.14
N LEU A 161 -5.20 5.60 8.31
CA LEU A 161 -5.17 5.74 6.86
C LEU A 161 -5.65 7.13 6.41
N ILE A 162 -6.75 7.62 6.99
CA ILE A 162 -7.28 8.96 6.71
C ILE A 162 -6.25 10.03 7.08
N SER A 163 -5.72 9.98 8.31
CA SER A 163 -4.71 10.91 8.80
C SER A 163 -3.44 10.88 7.95
N TRP A 164 -3.01 9.69 7.53
CA TRP A 164 -1.87 9.53 6.63
C TRP A 164 -2.11 10.23 5.29
N TYR A 165 -3.29 10.05 4.69
CA TYR A 165 -3.63 10.68 3.40
C TYR A 165 -3.69 12.20 3.52
N GLU A 166 -4.35 12.71 4.55
CA GLU A 166 -4.43 14.13 4.83
C GLU A 166 -3.06 14.76 5.05
N THR A 167 -2.16 14.06 5.74
CA THR A 167 -0.81 14.56 6.04
C THR A 167 0.10 14.53 4.81
N HIS A 168 0.01 13.49 3.97
CA HIS A 168 1.04 13.19 2.97
C HIS A 168 0.59 13.32 1.52
N LEU A 169 -0.71 13.23 1.22
CA LEU A 169 -1.23 13.23 -0.16
C LEU A 169 -2.27 14.32 -0.46
N SER A 170 -2.90 14.93 0.56
CA SER A 170 -3.92 15.99 0.34
C SER A 170 -3.36 17.25 -0.33
N THR A 171 -2.08 17.54 -0.09
CA THR A 171 -1.36 18.70 -0.64
C THR A 171 -0.67 18.41 -1.96
N ALA A 172 -0.63 17.14 -2.39
CA ALA A 172 -0.08 16.75 -3.68
C ALA A 172 -0.95 17.34 -4.80
N ALA A 173 -0.32 17.92 -5.83
CA ALA A 173 -1.06 18.46 -6.97
C ALA A 173 -1.95 17.36 -7.59
N ARG A 174 -3.19 17.71 -7.96
CA ARG A 174 -4.09 16.77 -8.65
C ARG A 174 -3.38 16.25 -9.91
N GLY A 175 -3.25 14.92 -10.02
CA GLY A 175 -2.55 14.28 -11.14
C GLY A 175 -1.03 14.10 -10.95
N GLN A 176 -0.48 14.32 -9.75
CA GLN A 176 0.92 14.03 -9.48
C GLN A 176 1.22 12.52 -9.64
N ILE A 177 1.85 12.16 -10.75
CA ILE A 177 2.10 10.77 -11.18
C ILE A 177 2.91 9.98 -10.15
N SER A 178 3.90 10.60 -9.50
CA SER A 178 4.74 9.94 -8.49
C SER A 178 3.94 9.44 -7.28
N ALA A 179 2.77 10.00 -7.01
CA ALA A 179 1.92 9.59 -5.90
C ALA A 179 1.03 8.36 -6.22
N TYR A 180 0.93 7.92 -7.48
CA TYR A 180 0.01 6.85 -7.85
C TYR A 180 0.29 5.51 -7.16
N PRO A 181 1.54 5.03 -7.03
CA PRO A 181 1.77 3.77 -6.32
C PRO A 181 1.39 3.83 -4.84
N LEU A 182 1.56 4.99 -4.19
CA LEU A 182 1.14 5.21 -2.82
C LEU A 182 -0.39 5.27 -2.68
N ARG A 183 -1.09 5.89 -3.63
CA ARG A 183 -2.56 5.89 -3.69
C ARG A 183 -3.13 4.49 -3.89
N VAL A 184 -2.50 3.70 -4.78
CA VAL A 184 -2.85 2.29 -4.98
C VAL A 184 -2.70 1.50 -3.69
N LEU A 185 -1.55 1.65 -2.99
CA LEU A 185 -1.33 0.96 -1.73
C LEU A 185 -2.35 1.37 -0.67
N TRP A 186 -2.62 2.67 -0.54
CA TRP A 186 -3.60 3.21 0.40
C TRP A 186 -5.00 2.62 0.20
N HIS A 187 -5.49 2.57 -1.05
CA HIS A 187 -6.77 1.93 -1.37
C HIS A 187 -6.75 0.41 -1.14
N SER A 188 -5.65 -0.25 -1.48
CA SER A 188 -5.47 -1.68 -1.22
C SER A 188 -5.51 -2.01 0.27
N THR A 189 -4.98 -1.13 1.13
CA THR A 189 -5.07 -1.32 2.59
C THR A 189 -6.51 -1.26 3.09
N PHE A 190 -7.39 -0.43 2.50
CA PHE A 190 -8.82 -0.48 2.80
C PHE A 190 -9.50 -1.77 2.32
N ILE A 191 -9.08 -2.33 1.19
CA ILE A 191 -9.57 -3.64 0.73
C ILE A 191 -9.23 -4.71 1.78
N LEU A 192 -7.99 -4.72 2.28
CA LEU A 192 -7.55 -5.65 3.34
C LEU A 192 -8.32 -5.43 4.65
N LEU A 193 -8.63 -4.19 4.98
CA LEU A 193 -9.35 -3.82 6.20
C LEU A 193 -10.80 -4.31 6.19
N TYR A 194 -11.45 -4.32 5.03
CA TYR A 194 -12.88 -4.62 4.87
C TYR A 194 -13.16 -6.01 4.27
N SER A 195 -12.11 -6.77 3.94
CA SER A 195 -12.24 -8.08 3.32
C SER A 195 -11.20 -9.06 3.87
N ASN A 196 -11.66 -10.20 4.37
CA ASN A 196 -10.76 -11.30 4.73
C ASN A 196 -10.37 -12.08 3.46
N LEU A 197 -9.32 -11.62 2.78
CA LEU A 197 -8.87 -12.19 1.52
C LEU A 197 -8.45 -13.67 1.65
N ASP A 198 -7.91 -14.09 2.80
CA ASP A 198 -7.59 -15.50 3.08
C ASP A 198 -8.82 -16.40 2.91
N VAL A 199 -9.94 -15.99 3.51
CA VAL A 199 -11.21 -16.72 3.46
C VAL A 199 -11.83 -16.62 2.07
N LEU A 200 -11.78 -15.44 1.43
CA LEU A 200 -12.31 -15.26 0.08
C LEU A 200 -11.57 -16.12 -0.95
N GLU A 201 -10.24 -16.18 -0.91
CA GLU A 201 -9.46 -17.05 -1.79
C GLU A 201 -9.69 -18.53 -1.50
N ARG A 202 -9.89 -18.92 -0.23
CA ARG A 202 -10.32 -20.29 0.12
C ARG A 202 -11.68 -20.61 -0.48
N ALA A 203 -12.65 -19.69 -0.41
CA ALA A 203 -13.96 -19.85 -1.04
C ALA A 203 -13.86 -19.98 -2.57
N CYS A 204 -12.81 -19.40 -3.18
CA CYS A 204 -12.48 -19.55 -4.60
C CYS A 204 -11.76 -20.88 -4.93
N GLY A 205 -11.48 -21.75 -3.95
CA GLY A 205 -10.88 -23.06 -4.17
C GLY A 205 -9.37 -23.15 -3.96
N ARG A 206 -8.70 -22.09 -3.47
CA ARG A 206 -7.22 -22.07 -3.27
C ARG A 206 -6.68 -23.30 -2.52
N ASP A 207 -7.38 -23.73 -1.46
CA ASP A 207 -6.96 -24.83 -0.59
C ASP A 207 -7.77 -26.12 -0.82
N GLY A 208 -8.50 -26.21 -1.95
CA GLY A 208 -9.33 -27.36 -2.31
C GLY A 208 -10.80 -27.26 -1.89
N PRO A 209 -11.62 -28.27 -2.26
CA PRO A 209 -13.08 -28.18 -2.17
C PRO A 209 -13.62 -28.16 -0.75
N GLU A 210 -12.97 -28.84 0.19
CA GLU A 210 -13.38 -28.88 1.61
C GLU A 210 -13.24 -27.49 2.25
N ALA A 211 -12.07 -26.86 2.09
CA ALA A 211 -11.81 -25.51 2.58
C ALA A 211 -12.70 -24.46 1.89
N ALA A 212 -12.99 -24.64 0.60
CA ALA A 212 -13.93 -23.79 -0.11
C ALA A 212 -15.34 -23.88 0.50
N GLN A 213 -15.82 -25.10 0.76
CA GLN A 213 -17.16 -25.31 1.32
C GLN A 213 -17.33 -24.66 2.70
N GLU A 214 -16.30 -24.66 3.54
CA GLU A 214 -16.27 -23.96 4.82
C GLU A 214 -16.31 -22.43 4.67
N ALA A 215 -15.62 -21.91 3.65
CA ALA A 215 -15.47 -20.48 3.41
C ALA A 215 -16.66 -19.82 2.68
N ILE A 216 -17.47 -20.59 1.94
CA ILE A 216 -18.64 -20.09 1.18
C ILE A 216 -19.60 -19.27 2.06
N GLY A 217 -19.83 -19.69 3.31
CA GLY A 217 -20.72 -18.99 4.23
C GLY A 217 -20.28 -17.54 4.45
N TYR A 218 -19.00 -17.35 4.80
CA TYR A 218 -18.40 -16.01 4.93
C TYR A 218 -18.47 -15.24 3.62
N ALA A 219 -18.09 -15.85 2.50
CA ALA A 219 -18.03 -15.18 1.21
C ALA A 219 -19.41 -14.63 0.77
N ARG A 220 -20.49 -15.39 1.02
CA ARG A 220 -21.87 -14.93 0.79
C ARG A 220 -22.27 -13.81 1.72
N THR A 221 -21.97 -13.92 3.02
CA THR A 221 -22.27 -12.84 3.98
C THR A 221 -21.54 -11.55 3.61
N TRP A 222 -20.25 -11.64 3.32
CA TRP A 222 -19.43 -10.51 2.90
C TRP A 222 -19.94 -9.91 1.59
N ALA A 223 -20.17 -10.70 0.53
CA ALA A 223 -20.58 -10.17 -0.78
C ALA A 223 -21.92 -9.40 -0.77
N ASN A 224 -22.74 -9.60 0.27
CA ASN A 224 -24.02 -8.90 0.47
C ASN A 224 -23.93 -7.77 1.52
N SER A 225 -22.74 -7.40 1.98
CA SER A 225 -22.52 -6.37 3.01
C SER A 225 -22.10 -5.01 2.43
N LEU A 226 -22.07 -3.99 3.30
CA LEU A 226 -21.57 -2.66 2.94
C LEU A 226 -20.06 -2.66 2.73
N GLU A 227 -19.33 -3.50 3.47
CA GLU A 227 -17.89 -3.68 3.39
C GLU A 227 -17.45 -4.21 2.02
N ALA A 228 -18.22 -5.13 1.42
CA ALA A 228 -17.92 -5.60 0.07
C ALA A 228 -18.13 -4.53 -0.99
N THR A 229 -19.20 -3.74 -0.86
CA THR A 229 -19.41 -2.55 -1.70
C THR A 229 -18.23 -1.57 -1.57
N ARG A 230 -17.84 -1.26 -0.34
CA ARG A 230 -16.76 -0.31 -0.04
C ARG A 230 -15.43 -0.79 -0.62
N SER A 231 -15.11 -2.08 -0.45
CA SER A 231 -13.94 -2.74 -1.03
C SER A 231 -13.94 -2.68 -2.55
N LEU A 232 -15.11 -2.82 -3.18
CA LEU A 232 -15.26 -2.75 -4.63
C LEU A 232 -15.00 -1.35 -5.18
N VAL A 233 -15.45 -0.30 -4.48
CA VAL A 233 -15.14 1.09 -4.86
C VAL A 233 -13.64 1.34 -4.75
N HIS A 234 -12.99 0.86 -3.70
CA HIS A 234 -11.52 0.92 -3.61
C HIS A 234 -10.83 0.13 -4.73
N ALA A 235 -11.35 -1.03 -5.12
CA ALA A 235 -10.82 -1.81 -6.24
C ALA A 235 -10.93 -1.04 -7.57
N VAL A 236 -12.02 -0.31 -7.79
CA VAL A 236 -12.17 0.64 -8.91
C VAL A 236 -11.10 1.72 -8.85
N CYS A 237 -10.88 2.33 -7.68
CA CYS A 237 -9.85 3.36 -7.52
C CYS A 237 -8.45 2.82 -7.82
N VAL A 238 -8.08 1.65 -7.29
CA VAL A 238 -6.78 0.99 -7.55
C VAL A 238 -6.57 0.81 -9.05
N ARG A 239 -7.57 0.26 -9.75
CA ARG A 239 -7.53 0.07 -11.20
C ARG A 239 -7.35 1.40 -11.93
N ASN A 240 -8.17 2.41 -11.62
CA ASN A 240 -8.12 3.71 -12.29
C ASN A 240 -6.77 4.42 -12.08
N TYR A 241 -6.20 4.34 -10.87
CA TYR A 241 -4.86 4.90 -10.61
C TYR A 241 -3.77 4.16 -11.37
N PHE A 242 -3.85 2.83 -11.48
CA PHE A 242 -2.90 2.06 -12.27
C PHE A 242 -3.02 2.36 -13.77
N GLU A 243 -4.24 2.40 -14.32
CA GLU A 243 -4.51 2.76 -15.72
C GLU A 243 -4.04 4.19 -16.06
N SER A 244 -3.98 5.08 -15.07
CA SER A 244 -3.47 6.44 -15.21
C SER A 244 -1.94 6.55 -15.13
N MET A 245 -1.23 5.48 -14.75
CA MET A 245 0.24 5.48 -14.72
C MET A 245 0.81 5.53 -16.15
N PRO A 246 1.88 6.31 -16.40
CA PRO A 246 2.53 6.32 -17.70
C PRO A 246 3.01 4.93 -18.11
N ILE A 247 2.83 4.60 -19.40
CA ILE A 247 3.30 3.34 -19.97
C ILE A 247 4.81 3.23 -19.77
N GLY A 248 5.27 2.09 -19.26
CA GLY A 248 6.68 1.83 -18.98
C GLY A 248 7.17 2.36 -17.62
N SER A 249 6.28 2.91 -16.78
CA SER A 249 6.63 3.23 -15.39
C SER A 249 7.04 1.96 -14.64
N GLU A 250 8.15 2.05 -13.89
CA GLU A 250 8.56 0.98 -13.00
C GLU A 250 7.52 0.83 -11.87
N CYS A 251 6.88 -0.33 -11.79
CA CYS A 251 5.86 -0.61 -10.79
C CYS A 251 6.52 -1.17 -9.54
N PRO A 252 6.26 -0.58 -8.36
CA PRO A 252 6.69 -1.18 -7.09
C PRO A 252 6.13 -2.59 -6.86
N LEU A 253 6.80 -3.35 -6.01
CA LEU A 253 6.48 -4.76 -5.73
C LEU A 253 5.02 -4.99 -5.27
N HIS A 254 4.42 -4.04 -4.57
CA HIS A 254 3.06 -4.17 -4.04
C HIS A 254 1.97 -4.10 -5.10
N ILE A 255 2.24 -3.50 -6.27
CA ILE A 255 1.23 -3.23 -7.30
C ILE A 255 0.59 -4.52 -7.85
N PRO A 256 1.34 -5.56 -8.26
CA PRO A 256 0.76 -6.84 -8.65
C PRO A 256 -0.18 -7.43 -7.59
N THR A 257 0.23 -7.43 -6.31
CA THR A 257 -0.58 -7.95 -5.20
C THR A 257 -1.88 -7.15 -5.04
N CYS A 258 -1.81 -5.82 -5.11
CA CYS A 258 -2.99 -4.95 -5.03
C CYS A 258 -3.99 -5.21 -6.16
N LEU A 259 -3.50 -5.37 -7.40
CA LEU A 259 -4.35 -5.70 -8.55
C LEU A 259 -4.96 -7.09 -8.41
N TYR A 260 -4.20 -8.08 -7.95
CA TYR A 260 -4.71 -9.41 -7.69
C TYR A 260 -5.85 -9.41 -6.68
N HIS A 261 -5.67 -8.71 -5.56
CA HIS A 261 -6.74 -8.54 -4.57
C HIS A 261 -7.98 -7.88 -5.17
N CYS A 262 -7.83 -6.87 -6.03
CA CYS A 262 -8.96 -6.30 -6.75
C CYS A 262 -9.71 -7.36 -7.58
N GLY A 263 -8.97 -8.27 -8.23
CA GLY A 263 -9.56 -9.38 -8.99
C GLY A 263 -10.39 -10.32 -8.09
N ILE A 264 -9.85 -10.70 -6.94
CA ILE A 264 -10.56 -11.53 -5.94
C ILE A 264 -11.83 -10.81 -5.44
N ILE A 265 -11.75 -9.52 -5.15
CA ILE A 265 -12.90 -8.71 -4.71
C ILE A 265 -13.99 -8.70 -5.78
N TRP A 266 -13.64 -8.39 -7.03
CA TRP A 266 -14.59 -8.39 -8.14
C TRP A 266 -15.24 -9.76 -8.35
N PHE A 267 -14.44 -10.82 -8.36
CA PHE A 267 -14.91 -12.19 -8.52
C PHE A 267 -15.88 -12.59 -7.41
N CYS A 268 -15.46 -12.46 -6.15
CA CYS A 268 -16.26 -12.87 -5.00
C CYS A 268 -17.56 -12.07 -4.89
N PHE A 269 -17.50 -10.76 -5.15
CA PHE A 269 -18.69 -9.91 -5.14
C PHE A 269 -19.69 -10.33 -6.23
N GLY A 270 -19.20 -10.64 -7.43
CA GLY A 270 -20.03 -11.10 -8.54
C GLY A 270 -20.60 -12.49 -8.36
N HIS A 271 -19.82 -13.41 -7.78
CA HIS A 271 -20.17 -14.83 -7.67
C HIS A 271 -21.03 -15.16 -6.45
N PHE A 272 -20.73 -14.56 -5.29
CA PHE A 272 -21.42 -14.88 -4.04
C PHE A 272 -22.51 -13.85 -3.65
N GLY A 273 -22.58 -12.71 -4.34
CA GLY A 273 -23.53 -11.63 -4.04
C GLY A 273 -24.91 -11.86 -4.68
N ASP A 274 -25.97 -11.73 -3.90
CA ASP A 274 -27.35 -11.78 -4.40
C ASP A 274 -27.73 -10.43 -5.04
N ILE A 275 -28.48 -10.46 -6.14
CA ILE A 275 -28.96 -9.26 -6.86
C ILE A 275 -30.14 -8.63 -6.12
N SER A 276 -30.99 -9.42 -5.46
CA SER A 276 -32.18 -8.92 -4.76
C SER A 276 -31.87 -8.07 -3.54
N ASN A 277 -30.76 -8.35 -2.85
CA ASN A 277 -30.44 -7.73 -1.56
C ASN A 277 -29.53 -6.50 -1.68
N ARG A 278 -29.29 -6.01 -2.91
CA ARG A 278 -28.44 -4.85 -3.20
C ARG A 278 -29.20 -3.56 -2.93
N LEU A 279 -29.51 -3.35 -1.66
CA LEU A 279 -30.18 -2.16 -1.18
C LEU A 279 -29.40 -0.91 -1.62
N THR A 280 -30.16 0.10 -2.06
CA THR A 280 -29.81 1.51 -2.09
C THR A 280 -29.43 1.97 -0.68
N ILE A 281 -28.25 1.57 -0.22
CA ILE A 281 -27.65 2.08 1.00
C ILE A 281 -27.00 3.43 0.65
N GLU A 282 -27.28 4.44 1.46
CA GLU A 282 -26.60 5.73 1.42
C GLU A 282 -25.13 5.49 1.80
N ARG A 283 -24.26 5.45 0.78
CA ARG A 283 -22.87 5.03 0.86
C ARG A 283 -21.98 6.24 1.10
N ASN A 284 -22.08 6.83 2.29
CA ASN A 284 -21.13 7.86 2.68
C ASN A 284 -19.89 7.18 3.29
N PHE A 285 -18.76 7.27 2.57
CA PHE A 285 -17.49 6.72 2.98
C PHE A 285 -16.50 7.88 3.14
N PRO A 286 -16.16 8.30 4.37
CA PRO A 286 -15.44 9.55 4.62
C PRO A 286 -14.07 9.61 3.94
N GLU A 287 -13.40 8.47 3.81
CA GLU A 287 -12.13 8.36 3.10
C GLU A 287 -12.25 8.57 1.59
N LEU A 288 -13.41 8.29 0.98
CA LEU A 288 -13.63 8.49 -0.44
C LEU A 288 -13.92 9.96 -0.79
N ASP A 289 -14.46 10.72 0.17
CA ASP A 289 -14.59 12.18 0.03
C ASP A 289 -13.21 12.85 -0.11
N LEU A 290 -12.18 12.34 0.58
CA LEU A 290 -10.81 12.86 0.52
C LEU A 290 -10.17 12.77 -0.86
N VAL A 291 -10.57 11.77 -1.66
CA VAL A 291 -10.09 11.58 -3.04
C VAL A 291 -11.02 12.20 -4.07
N GLY A 292 -12.13 12.81 -3.64
CA GLY A 292 -13.12 13.43 -4.52
C GLY A 292 -13.83 12.43 -5.44
N MET A 293 -13.91 11.16 -5.03
CA MET A 293 -14.53 10.10 -5.82
C MET A 293 -16.05 10.16 -5.67
N ASN A 294 -16.76 10.28 -6.79
CA ASN A 294 -18.21 10.21 -6.78
C ASN A 294 -18.65 8.74 -6.72
N VAL A 295 -18.91 8.26 -5.51
CA VAL A 295 -19.35 6.87 -5.25
C VAL A 295 -20.63 6.55 -6.02
N ASP A 296 -21.55 7.51 -6.17
CA ASP A 296 -22.79 7.33 -6.92
C ASP A 296 -22.56 7.17 -8.42
N GLU A 297 -21.57 7.86 -8.98
CA GLU A 297 -21.16 7.71 -10.38
C GLU A 297 -20.52 6.34 -10.62
N ILE A 298 -19.60 5.91 -9.75
CA ILE A 298 -19.01 4.56 -9.81
C ILE A 298 -20.11 3.50 -9.67
N ASN A 299 -21.05 3.72 -8.76
CA ASN A 299 -22.19 2.84 -8.59
C ASN A 299 -23.03 2.77 -9.87
N ALA A 300 -23.35 3.92 -10.48
CA ALA A 300 -24.19 3.99 -11.66
C ALA A 300 -23.54 3.34 -12.90
N THR A 301 -22.22 3.47 -13.04
CA THR A 301 -21.47 3.01 -14.22
C THR A 301 -21.05 1.55 -14.12
N GLU A 302 -20.55 1.14 -12.96
CA GLU A 302 -19.88 -0.16 -12.78
C GLU A 302 -20.75 -1.16 -12.00
N LEU A 303 -21.63 -0.68 -11.10
CA LEU A 303 -22.33 -1.51 -10.11
C LEU A 303 -23.86 -1.63 -10.32
N ARG A 304 -24.48 -0.66 -10.99
CA ARG A 304 -25.87 -0.72 -11.45
C ARG A 304 -25.90 -1.27 -12.87
N ASN A 305 -26.13 -2.56 -13.00
CA ASN A 305 -26.70 -3.17 -14.21
C ASN A 305 -27.22 -4.56 -13.86
N SER A 306 -28.27 -5.00 -14.55
CA SER A 306 -28.99 -6.28 -14.37
C SER A 306 -28.15 -7.54 -14.68
N ARG A 307 -26.81 -7.43 -14.70
CA ARG A 307 -25.85 -8.51 -14.99
C ARG A 307 -24.53 -8.30 -14.24
N VAL A 308 -24.59 -8.08 -12.93
CA VAL A 308 -23.36 -7.82 -12.14
C VAL A 308 -22.35 -8.97 -12.21
N GLN A 309 -22.80 -10.22 -12.40
CA GLN A 309 -21.89 -11.35 -12.64
C GLN A 309 -21.07 -11.19 -13.94
N ARG A 310 -21.68 -10.71 -15.03
CA ARG A 310 -20.94 -10.42 -16.28
C ARG A 310 -20.03 -9.22 -16.13
N ASN A 311 -20.48 -8.19 -15.40
CA ASN A 311 -19.63 -7.06 -15.10
C ASN A 311 -18.42 -7.51 -14.26
N ALA A 312 -18.62 -8.38 -13.27
CA ALA A 312 -17.55 -8.94 -12.46
C ALA A 312 -16.53 -9.71 -13.32
N ALA A 313 -16.97 -10.64 -14.17
CA ALA A 313 -16.07 -11.36 -15.09
C ALA A 313 -15.28 -10.40 -15.99
N ASN A 314 -15.95 -9.41 -16.60
CA ASN A 314 -15.28 -8.39 -17.42
C ASN A 314 -14.23 -7.61 -16.62
N GLN A 315 -14.51 -7.24 -15.38
CA GLN A 315 -13.57 -6.52 -14.54
C GLN A 315 -12.39 -7.39 -14.13
N VAL A 316 -12.60 -8.66 -13.83
CA VAL A 316 -11.51 -9.61 -13.56
C VAL A 316 -10.64 -9.78 -14.82
N PHE A 317 -11.22 -9.91 -16.02
CA PHE A 317 -10.45 -9.94 -17.27
C PHE A 317 -9.63 -8.68 -17.50
N ARG A 318 -10.19 -7.49 -17.23
CA ARG A 318 -9.45 -6.23 -17.31
C ARG A 318 -8.25 -6.26 -16.35
N ILE A 319 -8.45 -6.69 -15.11
CA ILE A 319 -7.38 -6.82 -14.10
C ILE A 319 -6.32 -7.83 -14.54
N VAL A 320 -6.70 -8.96 -15.12
CA VAL A 320 -5.77 -9.94 -15.72
C VAL A 320 -4.90 -9.26 -16.79
N GLY A 321 -5.50 -8.47 -17.68
CA GLY A 321 -4.75 -7.70 -18.69
C GLY A 321 -3.78 -6.70 -18.07
N LEU A 322 -4.18 -6.00 -17.00
CA LEU A 322 -3.31 -5.07 -16.26
C LEU A 322 -2.14 -5.81 -15.60
N LEU A 323 -2.37 -6.95 -14.95
CA LEU A 323 -1.32 -7.77 -14.37
C LEU A 323 -0.34 -8.27 -15.44
N GLN A 324 -0.83 -8.70 -16.60
CA GLN A 324 0.01 -9.13 -17.72
C GLN A 324 0.84 -7.99 -18.33
N SER A 325 0.38 -6.73 -18.19
CA SER A 325 1.14 -5.56 -18.63
C SER A 325 2.39 -5.29 -17.78
N ILE A 326 2.43 -5.79 -16.54
CA ILE A 326 3.57 -5.64 -15.63
C ILE A 326 4.63 -6.69 -15.96
N ARG A 327 5.58 -6.33 -16.82
CA ARG A 327 6.58 -7.26 -17.37
C ARG A 327 7.74 -7.61 -16.42
N HIS A 328 8.01 -6.76 -15.44
CA HIS A 328 9.20 -6.90 -14.58
C HIS A 328 9.03 -7.92 -13.45
N TRP A 329 7.80 -8.22 -13.06
CA TRP A 329 7.51 -9.11 -11.92
C TRP A 329 6.90 -10.42 -12.42
N LYS A 330 7.66 -11.53 -12.36
CA LYS A 330 7.12 -12.88 -12.64
C LYS A 330 5.92 -13.23 -11.75
N LEU A 331 5.88 -12.66 -10.54
CA LEU A 331 4.74 -12.72 -9.65
C LEU A 331 3.45 -12.24 -10.35
N SER A 332 3.51 -11.14 -11.10
CA SER A 332 2.34 -10.59 -11.79
C SER A 332 1.71 -11.57 -12.79
N LEU A 333 2.54 -12.25 -13.58
CA LEU A 333 2.07 -13.29 -14.52
C LEU A 333 1.46 -14.49 -13.80
N SER A 334 2.02 -14.85 -12.63
CA SER A 334 1.50 -15.96 -11.82
C SER A 334 0.12 -15.60 -11.26
N LEU A 335 -0.03 -14.40 -10.70
CA LEU A 335 -1.31 -13.89 -10.18
C LEU A 335 -2.36 -13.74 -11.28
N ALA A 336 -1.97 -13.28 -12.47
CA ALA A 336 -2.86 -13.21 -13.64
C ALA A 336 -3.38 -14.60 -14.04
N SER A 337 -2.49 -15.60 -14.03
CA SER A 337 -2.85 -16.98 -14.37
C SER A 337 -3.83 -17.57 -13.35
N THR A 338 -3.63 -17.28 -12.05
CA THR A 338 -4.56 -17.69 -10.99
C THR A 338 -5.95 -17.09 -11.21
N LEU A 339 -6.05 -15.78 -11.47
CA LEU A 339 -7.35 -15.14 -11.74
C LEU A 339 -8.03 -15.68 -13.00
N LEU A 340 -7.26 -16.00 -14.05
CA LEU A 340 -7.81 -16.56 -15.27
C LEU A 340 -8.41 -17.95 -15.03
N ALA A 341 -7.69 -18.82 -14.32
CA ALA A 341 -8.18 -20.16 -13.95
C ALA A 341 -9.48 -20.08 -13.13
N LEU A 342 -9.60 -19.11 -12.23
CA LEU A 342 -10.83 -18.89 -11.45
C LEU A 342 -12.05 -18.56 -12.32
N ILE A 343 -11.87 -17.81 -13.41
CA ILE A 343 -12.96 -17.49 -14.34
C ILE A 343 -13.30 -18.72 -15.20
N GLU A 344 -12.29 -19.42 -15.72
CA GLU A 344 -12.48 -20.60 -16.58
C GLU A 344 -13.17 -21.76 -15.84
N GLU A 345 -12.90 -21.95 -14.56
CA GLU A 345 -13.59 -22.94 -13.73
C GLU A 345 -15.08 -22.60 -13.53
N GLN A 346 -15.48 -21.32 -13.50
CA GLN A 346 -16.91 -20.95 -13.44
C GLN A 346 -17.66 -21.32 -14.72
N ASP A 347 -17.05 -21.09 -15.89
CA ASP A 347 -17.69 -21.36 -17.19
C ASP A 347 -17.94 -22.86 -17.41
N ASN A 348 -17.22 -23.74 -16.69
CA ASN A 348 -17.40 -25.19 -16.72
C ASN A 348 -18.46 -25.72 -15.73
N VAL A 349 -19.03 -24.86 -14.88
CA VAL A 349 -20.00 -25.23 -13.83
C VAL A 349 -21.45 -24.87 -14.20
N PHE A 350 -21.69 -24.26 -15.38
CA PHE A 350 -23.02 -23.87 -15.87
C PHE A 350 -23.46 -24.62 -17.13
#